data_AF-A0A8H3BPA6-F1
#
_entry.id   AF-A0A8H3BPA6-F1
#
_cell.length_a   1.000
_cell.length_b   1.000
_cell.length_c   1.000
_cell.angle_alpha   90.00
_cell.angle_beta   90.00
_cell.angle_gamma   90.00
#
_symmetry.space_group_name_H-M   'P 1'
#
loop_
_entity.id
_entity.type
_entity.pdbx_description
1 polymer ?
#
loop_
_entity_poly.entity_id
_entity_poly.type
_entity_poly.pdbx_seq_one_letter_code
_entity_poly.pdbx_strand_id
1 'polypeptide(L)'
;MGHIISYLEKQSNPAVAKRVALSLDIIEIIAAHLFELQPFAYQGDHEPMHICCRKPLWGDVLGFMNASPAFHSIGMTRWVSVLNIRSPKDWNIALRYRNSVRELNCLDGCFDTIESRAALGHFDRLYTLSIDAHGDVGRNPNTGRFAYYTLLTKLPSTVLRLHVKHSHAPDIKIIELVKQYAPSLEELWLGRCTAFNRTPACEFWSAFPFDHDSYIALEGAEDYAQSLAQELAPLKQLALLRMGIYLAPSNIVLAHRVFHSRNLVPPNEINWQHAVAIHEGIQGAIDGAITGIGISQLVSVLHASPEKSFSSESCSFCREAFFQDRIRIEKQANMILREITNLKSISWMNWFSHSHLGLSQEE
;
A
#
# COMPACT_ATOMS: atom_id res chain seq x y z
N MET A 1 0.25 45.99 83.75
CA MET A 1 0.52 46.26 82.32
C MET A 1 1.87 45.68 81.98
N GLY A 2 2.09 44.71 81.10
CA GLY A 2 1.25 43.91 80.23
C GLY A 2 2.14 42.84 79.60
N HIS A 3 1.63 41.60 79.51
CA HIS A 3 1.62 40.71 78.34
C HIS A 3 2.42 41.18 77.08
N ILE A 4 3.16 40.37 76.31
CA ILE A 4 2.72 39.18 75.57
C ILE A 4 3.89 38.54 74.76
N ILE A 5 3.93 37.21 74.81
CA ILE A 5 4.17 36.20 73.73
C ILE A 5 5.55 36.06 73.06
N SER A 6 6.18 34.92 73.39
CA SER A 6 7.15 34.20 72.56
C SER A 6 6.52 33.74 71.24
N TYR A 7 7.12 34.13 70.10
CA TYR A 7 6.79 33.54 68.82
C TYR A 7 7.34 32.10 68.76
N LEU A 8 6.42 31.14 68.86
CA LEU A 8 6.62 29.76 68.46
C LEU A 8 6.78 29.72 66.93
N GLU A 9 7.97 29.37 66.46
CA GLU A 9 8.17 28.86 65.11
C GLU A 9 7.38 27.55 64.96
N LYS A 10 6.19 27.63 64.39
CA LYS A 10 5.52 26.46 63.83
C LYS A 10 6.32 26.00 62.62
N GLN A 11 7.18 25.00 62.80
CA GLN A 11 7.63 24.14 61.72
C GLN A 11 6.38 23.47 61.11
N SER A 12 5.89 24.00 60.01
CA SER A 12 4.93 23.30 59.18
C SER A 12 5.65 22.14 58.50
N ASN A 13 5.50 20.94 59.07
CA ASN A 13 5.80 19.70 58.36
C ASN A 13 5.04 19.73 57.02
N PRO A 14 5.71 19.58 55.87
CA PRO A 14 5.01 19.43 54.60
C PRO A 14 4.13 18.21 54.72
N ALA A 15 2.82 18.39 54.49
CA ALA A 15 1.86 17.30 54.49
C ALA A 15 2.40 16.20 53.58
N VAL A 16 2.67 15.02 54.15
CA VAL A 16 2.98 13.82 53.39
C VAL A 16 1.78 13.59 52.47
N ALA A 17 1.94 13.95 51.19
CA ALA A 17 0.90 13.73 50.19
C ALA A 17 0.56 12.24 50.25
N LYS A 18 -0.67 11.91 50.66
CA LYS A 18 -1.18 10.54 50.61
C LYS A 18 -1.01 10.07 49.18
N ARG A 19 -0.15 9.08 48.96
CA ARG A 19 -0.03 8.42 47.66
C ARG A 19 -1.38 7.77 47.37
N VAL A 20 -2.14 8.39 46.47
CA VAL A 20 -3.34 7.77 45.91
C VAL A 20 -2.83 6.68 44.97
N ALA A 21 -2.95 5.41 45.41
CA ALA A 21 -2.71 4.27 44.55
C ALA A 21 -3.99 4.00 43.75
N LEU A 22 -3.92 4.11 42.43
CA LEU A 22 -5.00 3.69 41.54
C LEU A 22 -5.12 2.16 41.58
N SER A 23 -6.35 1.63 41.51
CA SER A 23 -6.55 0.19 41.32
C SER A 23 -6.05 -0.25 39.94
N LEU A 24 -5.74 -1.54 39.80
CA LEU A 24 -5.33 -2.11 38.52
C LEU A 24 -6.39 -1.86 37.42
N ASP A 25 -7.67 -1.98 37.77
CA ASP A 25 -8.77 -1.75 36.81
C ASP A 25 -8.76 -0.32 36.24
N ILE A 26 -8.51 0.69 37.09
CA ILE A 26 -8.41 2.07 36.63
C ILE A 26 -7.18 2.24 35.74
N ILE A 27 -6.05 1.61 36.07
CA ILE A 27 -4.83 1.64 35.25
C ILE A 27 -5.09 1.01 33.88
N GLU A 28 -5.82 -0.11 33.83
CA GLU A 28 -6.16 -0.78 32.57
C GLU A 28 -7.11 0.06 31.71
N ILE A 29 -8.06 0.77 32.31
CA ILE A 29 -8.94 1.73 31.59
C ILE A 29 -8.13 2.89 31.03
N ILE A 30 -7.23 3.47 31.83
CA ILE A 30 -6.33 4.53 31.37
C ILE A 30 -5.45 4.02 30.22
N ALA A 31 -4.89 2.82 30.34
CA ALA A 31 -4.09 2.21 29.29
C ALA A 31 -4.92 1.95 28.02
N ALA A 32 -6.15 1.46 28.14
CA ALA A 32 -7.03 1.25 26.99
C ALA A 32 -7.26 2.56 26.20
N HIS A 33 -7.48 3.66 26.90
CA HIS A 33 -7.66 4.97 26.28
C HIS A 33 -6.35 5.54 25.69
N LEU A 34 -5.25 5.53 26.44
CA LEU A 34 -3.98 6.09 25.99
C LEU A 34 -3.37 5.34 24.79
N PHE A 35 -3.59 4.02 24.71
CA PHE A 35 -3.07 3.16 23.65
C PHE A 35 -4.12 2.82 22.59
N GLU A 36 -5.24 3.55 22.56
CA GLU A 36 -6.28 3.37 21.55
C GLU A 36 -5.69 3.56 20.14
N LEU A 37 -5.94 2.57 19.28
CA LEU A 37 -5.49 2.58 17.91
C LEU A 37 -6.48 3.39 17.08
N GLN A 38 -5.98 4.39 16.35
CA GLN A 38 -6.78 5.14 15.41
C GLN A 38 -6.90 4.34 14.11
N PRO A 39 -8.11 4.07 13.61
CA PRO A 39 -8.29 3.41 12.33
C PRO A 39 -7.58 4.18 11.21
N PHE A 40 -7.07 3.46 10.21
CA PHE A 40 -6.62 4.12 9.00
C PHE A 40 -7.82 4.71 8.25
N ALA A 41 -7.80 6.01 8.01
CA ALA A 41 -8.77 6.68 7.16
C ALA A 41 -8.25 6.71 5.73
N TYR A 42 -8.87 5.92 4.85
CA TYR A 42 -8.61 5.99 3.43
C TYR A 42 -9.19 7.28 2.84
N GLN A 43 -8.37 8.05 2.13
CA GLN A 43 -8.83 9.19 1.33
C GLN A 43 -8.99 8.71 -0.10
N GLY A 44 -10.23 8.66 -0.59
CA GLY A 44 -10.64 8.08 -1.87
C GLY A 44 -9.75 8.40 -3.08
N ASP A 45 -9.23 9.62 -3.10
CA ASP A 45 -8.47 10.17 -4.23
C ASP A 45 -6.95 9.96 -4.12
N HIS A 46 -6.43 9.54 -2.97
CA HIS A 46 -5.00 9.37 -2.74
C HIS A 46 -4.60 7.90 -2.67
N GLU A 47 -3.30 7.62 -2.83
CA GLU A 47 -2.77 6.27 -2.62
C GLU A 47 -3.13 5.73 -1.23
N PRO A 48 -3.71 4.53 -1.13
CA PRO A 48 -3.91 3.92 0.17
C PRO A 48 -2.55 3.55 0.78
N MET A 49 -2.01 4.36 1.69
CA MET A 49 -0.65 4.16 2.22
C MET A 49 -0.44 2.83 3.00
N HIS A 50 -1.42 2.36 3.78
CA HIS A 50 -1.46 1.04 4.46
C HIS A 50 -2.81 0.84 5.16
N ILE A 51 -3.21 -0.40 5.47
CA ILE A 51 -4.40 -0.70 6.30
C ILE A 51 -4.15 -0.70 7.80
N CYS A 52 -2.89 -0.64 8.22
CA CYS A 52 -2.58 -0.70 9.63
C CYS A 52 -3.12 0.54 10.36
N CYS A 53 -3.61 0.33 11.57
CA CYS A 53 -4.03 1.38 12.45
C CYS A 53 -2.83 2.24 12.85
N ARG A 54 -3.11 3.49 13.21
CA ARG A 54 -2.11 4.40 13.77
C ARG A 54 -2.11 4.25 15.28
N LYS A 55 -0.98 3.82 15.83
CA LYS A 55 -0.73 3.82 17.26
C LYS A 55 -0.29 5.20 17.75
N PRO A 56 -0.47 5.55 19.03
CA PRO A 56 -0.02 6.82 19.58
C PRO A 56 1.50 7.01 19.45
N LEU A 57 1.93 8.26 19.34
CA LEU A 57 3.35 8.59 19.33
C LEU A 57 3.95 8.28 20.70
N TRP A 58 5.23 7.90 20.70
CA TRP A 58 5.92 7.55 21.94
C TRP A 58 5.90 8.69 22.96
N GLY A 59 6.01 9.94 22.50
CA GLY A 59 5.96 11.13 23.35
C GLY A 59 4.65 11.26 24.15
N ASP A 60 3.53 10.85 23.55
CA ASP A 60 2.20 11.00 24.15
C ASP A 60 1.97 9.98 25.29
N VAL A 61 2.62 8.82 25.20
CA VAL A 61 2.49 7.74 26.18
C VAL A 61 3.66 7.67 27.16
N LEU A 62 4.72 8.44 26.94
CA LEU A 62 5.98 8.38 27.69
C LEU A 62 5.79 8.46 29.21
N GLY A 63 4.92 9.36 29.66
CA GLY A 63 4.64 9.55 31.09
C GLY A 63 4.07 8.29 31.74
N PHE A 64 3.10 7.64 31.08
CA PHE A 64 2.56 6.35 31.52
C PHE A 64 3.64 5.27 31.50
N MET A 65 4.39 5.19 30.39
CA MET A 65 5.41 4.17 30.15
C MET A 65 6.59 4.22 31.14
N ASN A 66 6.88 5.40 31.68
CA ASN A 66 7.98 5.61 32.64
C ASN A 66 7.52 5.69 34.10
N ALA A 67 6.21 5.63 34.36
CA ALA A 67 5.68 5.76 35.72
C ALA A 67 6.16 4.62 36.65
N SER A 68 6.27 3.40 36.14
CA SER A 68 6.83 2.24 36.85
C SER A 68 7.10 1.07 35.89
N PRO A 69 7.86 0.03 36.31
CA PRO A 69 8.05 -1.18 35.50
C PRO A 69 6.74 -1.90 35.13
N ALA A 70 5.73 -1.87 36.02
CA ALA A 70 4.43 -2.47 35.76
C ALA A 70 3.68 -1.73 34.64
N PHE A 71 3.64 -0.40 34.71
CA PHE A 71 3.01 0.43 33.69
C PHE A 71 3.73 0.31 32.35
N HIS A 72 5.07 0.25 32.38
CA HIS A 72 5.88 -0.02 31.20
C HIS A 72 5.46 -1.33 30.52
N SER A 73 5.31 -2.43 31.28
CA SER A 73 4.89 -3.72 30.74
C SER A 73 3.48 -3.68 30.11
N ILE A 74 2.53 -3.05 30.81
CA ILE A 74 1.14 -2.89 30.38
C ILE A 74 1.07 -2.09 29.07
N GLY A 75 1.77 -0.96 29.02
CA GLY A 75 1.78 -0.06 27.87
C GLY A 75 2.59 -0.62 26.70
N MET A 76 3.75 -1.24 26.94
CA MET A 76 4.58 -1.82 25.87
C MET A 76 3.81 -2.90 25.10
N THR A 77 3.10 -3.78 25.81
CA THR A 77 2.28 -4.84 25.19
C THR A 77 1.24 -4.27 24.23
N ARG A 78 0.66 -3.11 24.55
CA ARG A 78 -0.32 -2.42 23.69
C ARG A 78 0.33 -1.62 22.58
N TRP A 79 1.41 -0.92 22.88
CA TRP A 79 2.11 -0.07 21.93
C TRP A 79 2.80 -0.86 20.81
N VAL A 80 3.23 -2.10 21.09
CA VAL A 80 3.80 -3.00 20.06
C VAL A 80 2.74 -3.78 19.28
N SER A 81 1.45 -3.55 19.52
CA SER A 81 0.37 -4.19 18.74
C SER A 81 0.46 -3.86 17.25
N VAL A 82 0.96 -2.68 16.90
CA VAL A 82 1.25 -2.28 15.52
C VAL A 82 2.75 -1.95 15.41
N LEU A 83 3.44 -2.61 14.46
CA LEU A 83 4.85 -2.35 14.19
C LEU A 83 5.09 -2.09 12.70
N ASN A 84 6.10 -1.27 12.44
CA ASN A 84 6.69 -1.12 11.12
C ASN A 84 8.01 -1.90 11.10
N ILE A 85 8.20 -2.76 10.10
CA ILE A 85 9.46 -3.46 9.85
C ILE A 85 10.13 -2.77 8.67
N ARG A 86 11.23 -2.06 8.93
CA ARG A 86 11.93 -1.25 7.92
C ARG A 86 13.12 -1.98 7.32
N SER A 87 13.68 -2.93 8.07
CA SER A 87 14.85 -3.68 7.66
C SER A 87 14.84 -5.08 8.29
N PRO A 88 15.67 -6.01 7.80
CA PRO A 88 15.76 -7.35 8.37
C PRO A 88 16.08 -7.37 9.88
N LYS A 89 16.77 -6.34 10.40
CA LYS A 89 17.16 -6.24 11.81
C LYS A 89 15.97 -6.01 12.74
N ASP A 90 14.89 -5.41 12.25
CA ASP A 90 13.71 -5.07 13.06
C ASP A 90 12.91 -6.30 13.47
N TRP A 91 13.07 -7.42 12.72
CA TRP A 91 12.45 -8.70 13.07
C TRP A 91 12.84 -9.20 14.45
N ASN A 92 14.07 -8.96 14.90
CA ASN A 92 14.50 -9.35 16.25
C ASN A 92 13.65 -8.69 17.34
N ILE A 93 13.29 -7.42 17.14
CA ILE A 93 12.43 -6.68 18.05
C ILE A 93 10.99 -7.19 17.94
N ALA A 94 10.48 -7.36 16.72
CA ALA A 94 9.11 -7.83 16.52
C ALA A 94 8.89 -9.24 17.11
N LEU A 95 9.85 -10.16 16.91
CA LEU A 95 9.79 -11.53 17.43
C LEU A 95 9.84 -11.60 18.96
N ARG A 96 10.48 -10.63 19.62
CA ARG A 96 10.45 -10.49 21.09
C ARG A 96 9.03 -10.23 21.61
N TYR A 97 8.21 -9.55 20.80
CA TYR A 97 6.83 -9.18 21.14
C TYR A 97 5.78 -9.93 20.31
N ARG A 98 6.12 -11.06 19.69
CA ARG A 98 5.27 -11.79 18.74
C ARG A 98 3.85 -12.09 19.23
N ASN A 99 3.66 -12.29 20.53
CA ASN A 99 2.36 -12.57 21.15
C ASN A 99 1.48 -11.32 21.33
N SER A 100 2.06 -10.14 21.17
CA SER A 100 1.42 -8.83 21.38
C SER A 100 1.18 -8.09 20.07
N VAL A 101 1.99 -8.35 19.05
CA VAL A 101 1.80 -7.84 17.69
C VAL A 101 0.49 -8.35 17.10
N ARG A 102 -0.25 -7.45 16.45
CA ARG A 102 -1.55 -7.65 15.80
C ARG A 102 -1.52 -7.19 14.36
N GLU A 103 -0.72 -6.17 14.08
CA GLU A 103 -0.58 -5.60 12.75
C GLU A 103 0.90 -5.33 12.42
N LEU A 104 1.29 -5.69 11.20
CA LEU A 104 2.64 -5.44 10.68
C LEU A 104 2.55 -4.67 9.37
N ASN A 105 3.32 -3.58 9.29
CA ASN A 105 3.62 -2.90 8.04
C ASN A 105 5.09 -3.14 7.68
N CYS A 106 5.31 -3.98 6.68
CA CYS A 106 6.60 -4.44 6.21
C CYS A 106 7.02 -3.59 5.00
N LEU A 107 8.10 -2.83 5.12
CA LEU A 107 8.64 -2.00 4.04
C LEU A 107 9.58 -2.79 3.14
N ASP A 108 9.92 -2.20 2.00
CA ASP A 108 10.84 -2.77 1.02
C ASP A 108 12.18 -3.19 1.68
N GLY A 109 12.74 -4.31 1.22
CA GLY A 109 13.99 -4.90 1.72
C GLY A 109 13.90 -5.59 3.10
N CYS A 110 12.75 -5.57 3.79
CA CYS A 110 12.67 -6.20 5.11
C CYS A 110 12.72 -7.74 5.07
N PHE A 111 12.56 -8.36 3.90
CA PHE A 111 12.58 -9.82 3.67
C PHE A 111 13.86 -10.33 2.98
N ASP A 112 14.95 -9.55 3.00
CA ASP A 112 16.17 -9.85 2.24
C ASP A 112 16.98 -11.05 2.76
N THR A 113 16.74 -11.48 4.00
CA THR A 113 17.44 -12.62 4.63
C THR A 113 16.55 -13.86 4.72
N ILE A 114 17.15 -15.04 4.80
CA ILE A 114 16.41 -16.31 4.95
C ILE A 114 15.57 -16.28 6.23
N GLU A 115 16.15 -15.77 7.31
CA GLU A 115 15.51 -15.64 8.62
C GLU A 115 14.30 -14.70 8.56
N SER A 116 14.45 -13.55 7.90
CA SER A 116 13.33 -12.61 7.74
C SER A 116 12.15 -13.19 6.95
N ARG A 117 12.41 -14.03 5.94
CA ARG A 117 11.33 -14.67 5.14
C ARG A 117 10.52 -15.68 5.95
N ALA A 118 11.12 -16.29 6.96
CA ALA A 118 10.45 -17.20 7.87
C ALA A 118 9.74 -16.47 9.03
N ALA A 119 10.07 -15.20 9.30
CA ALA A 119 9.72 -14.51 10.53
C ALA A 119 8.20 -14.44 10.78
N LEU A 120 7.41 -14.24 9.72
CA LEU A 120 5.95 -14.13 9.81
C LEU A 120 5.32 -15.37 10.47
N GLY A 121 5.88 -16.56 10.24
CA GLY A 121 5.37 -17.81 10.80
C GLY A 121 5.38 -17.91 12.32
N HIS A 122 5.99 -16.96 13.03
CA HIS A 122 6.05 -16.90 14.49
C HIS A 122 4.97 -16.03 15.14
N PHE A 123 4.13 -15.35 14.37
CA PHE A 123 3.13 -14.42 14.90
C PHE A 123 1.75 -15.06 14.95
N ASP A 124 1.41 -15.70 16.07
CA ASP A 124 0.15 -16.44 16.24
C ASP A 124 -1.09 -15.53 16.36
N ARG A 125 -0.91 -14.21 16.47
CA ARG A 125 -1.99 -13.22 16.66
C ARG A 125 -1.93 -12.08 15.65
N LEU A 126 -1.25 -12.29 14.52
CA LEU A 126 -1.19 -11.30 13.45
C LEU A 126 -2.49 -11.33 12.63
N TYR A 127 -3.26 -10.26 12.69
CA TYR A 127 -4.53 -10.14 11.96
C TYR A 127 -4.41 -9.30 10.68
N THR A 128 -3.44 -8.37 10.64
CA THR A 128 -3.30 -7.39 9.56
C THR A 128 -1.86 -7.34 9.09
N LEU A 129 -1.64 -7.47 7.79
CA LEU A 129 -0.32 -7.49 7.20
C LEU A 129 -0.30 -6.62 5.95
N SER A 130 0.48 -5.55 5.98
CA SER A 130 0.83 -4.75 4.81
C SER A 130 2.28 -5.06 4.44
N ILE A 131 2.53 -5.37 3.17
CA ILE A 131 3.83 -5.74 2.64
C ILE A 131 4.10 -4.91 1.41
N ASP A 132 5.23 -4.22 1.43
CA ASP A 132 5.87 -3.72 0.25
C ASP A 132 6.69 -4.84 -0.41
N ALA A 133 6.23 -5.33 -1.55
CA ALA A 133 6.72 -6.51 -2.25
C ALA A 133 7.59 -6.19 -3.46
N HIS A 134 8.10 -4.97 -3.58
CA HIS A 134 8.95 -4.56 -4.71
C HIS A 134 10.22 -5.41 -4.88
N GLY A 135 10.77 -5.96 -3.78
CA GLY A 135 11.87 -6.91 -3.82
C GLY A 135 11.54 -8.30 -4.39
N ASP A 136 10.32 -8.55 -4.89
CA ASP A 136 9.93 -9.81 -5.51
C ASP A 136 10.49 -10.01 -6.93
N VAL A 137 11.27 -9.05 -7.40
CA VAL A 137 12.05 -9.13 -8.63
C VAL A 137 13.47 -8.66 -8.38
N GLY A 138 14.42 -9.22 -9.13
CA GLY A 138 15.81 -8.77 -9.07
C GLY A 138 16.50 -8.93 -10.40
N ARG A 139 17.34 -7.94 -10.74
CA ARG A 139 18.15 -7.94 -11.94
C ARG A 139 19.37 -8.82 -11.75
N ASN A 140 19.52 -9.84 -12.58
CA ASN A 140 20.72 -10.66 -12.60
C ASN A 140 21.89 -9.81 -13.13
N PRO A 141 22.96 -9.59 -12.35
CA PRO A 141 24.06 -8.71 -12.76
C PRO A 141 24.85 -9.25 -13.96
N ASN A 142 24.85 -10.57 -14.17
CA ASN A 142 25.60 -11.20 -15.25
C ASN A 142 24.83 -11.21 -16.58
N THR A 143 23.51 -11.35 -16.54
CA THR A 143 22.67 -11.44 -17.75
C THR A 143 21.89 -10.16 -18.04
N GLY A 144 21.81 -9.25 -17.07
CA GLY A 144 20.99 -8.05 -17.12
C GLY A 144 19.48 -8.30 -17.10
N ARG A 145 19.04 -9.57 -17.03
CA ARG A 145 17.62 -9.97 -17.05
C ARG A 145 17.03 -9.97 -15.66
N PHE A 146 15.75 -9.62 -15.56
CA PHE A 146 15.00 -9.72 -14.32
C PHE A 146 14.45 -11.14 -14.10
N ALA A 147 14.43 -11.57 -12.84
CA ALA A 147 13.80 -12.81 -12.41
C ALA A 147 12.91 -12.55 -11.19
N TYR A 148 11.76 -13.24 -11.16
CA TYR A 148 10.84 -13.18 -10.03
C TYR A 148 11.29 -14.11 -8.90
N TYR A 149 11.14 -13.66 -7.66
CA TYR A 149 11.43 -14.41 -6.45
C TYR A 149 10.21 -14.47 -5.54
N THR A 150 10.11 -15.55 -4.78
CA THR A 150 9.07 -15.69 -3.76
C THR A 150 9.52 -14.97 -2.48
N LEU A 151 8.90 -13.84 -2.17
CA LEU A 151 9.15 -13.12 -0.91
C LEU A 151 8.59 -13.86 0.30
N LEU A 152 7.38 -14.40 0.16
CA LEU A 152 6.63 -15.02 1.23
C LEU A 152 6.43 -16.50 0.94
N THR A 153 6.93 -17.35 1.82
CA THR A 153 6.72 -18.80 1.73
C THR A 153 5.64 -19.30 2.67
N LYS A 154 5.17 -18.45 3.61
CA LYS A 154 4.13 -18.79 4.57
C LYS A 154 3.44 -17.53 5.09
N LEU A 155 2.15 -17.66 5.42
CA LEU A 155 1.38 -16.66 6.17
C LEU A 155 0.88 -17.25 7.50
N PRO A 156 0.69 -16.45 8.56
CA PRO A 156 -0.08 -16.88 9.72
C PRO A 156 -1.54 -17.08 9.33
N SER A 157 -2.15 -18.16 9.80
CA SER A 157 -3.56 -18.46 9.54
C SER A 157 -4.53 -17.50 10.22
N THR A 158 -4.03 -16.65 11.10
CA THR A 158 -4.80 -15.59 11.77
C THR A 158 -4.90 -14.30 10.95
N VAL A 159 -4.18 -14.18 9.84
CA VAL A 159 -4.27 -12.99 8.98
C VAL A 159 -5.66 -12.92 8.34
N LEU A 160 -6.35 -11.81 8.59
CA LEU A 160 -7.67 -11.49 8.03
C LEU A 160 -7.57 -10.41 6.96
N ARG A 161 -6.54 -9.56 7.02
CA ARG A 161 -6.33 -8.47 6.05
C ARG A 161 -4.91 -8.48 5.53
N LEU A 162 -4.75 -8.63 4.21
CA LEU A 162 -3.45 -8.69 3.54
C LEU A 162 -3.38 -7.64 2.44
N HIS A 163 -2.44 -6.71 2.56
CA HIS A 163 -2.08 -5.75 1.52
C HIS A 163 -0.70 -6.09 0.98
N VAL A 164 -0.63 -6.54 -0.26
CA VAL A 164 0.63 -6.68 -0.99
C VAL A 164 0.74 -5.48 -1.94
N LYS A 165 1.83 -4.73 -1.87
CA LYS A 165 2.02 -3.48 -2.62
C LYS A 165 3.26 -3.57 -3.47
N HIS A 166 3.28 -2.80 -4.55
CA HIS A 166 4.45 -2.69 -5.41
C HIS A 166 4.98 -4.03 -5.94
N SER A 167 4.13 -5.06 -6.03
CA SER A 167 4.50 -6.39 -6.52
C SER A 167 4.77 -6.35 -8.03
N HIS A 168 5.81 -7.06 -8.46
CA HIS A 168 6.03 -7.38 -9.88
C HIS A 168 5.56 -8.81 -10.20
N ALA A 169 5.62 -9.73 -9.23
CA ALA A 169 5.28 -11.13 -9.42
C ALA A 169 3.77 -11.32 -9.73
N PRO A 170 3.39 -12.37 -10.47
CA PRO A 170 1.98 -12.65 -10.77
C PRO A 170 1.10 -12.79 -9.50
N ASP A 171 -0.07 -12.16 -9.49
CA ASP A 171 -1.02 -12.17 -8.37
C ASP A 171 -1.40 -13.58 -7.92
N ILE A 172 -1.46 -14.52 -8.87
CA ILE A 172 -1.77 -15.93 -8.60
C ILE A 172 -0.90 -16.53 -7.49
N LYS A 173 0.39 -16.15 -7.41
CA LYS A 173 1.29 -16.66 -6.38
C LYS A 173 0.87 -16.20 -4.98
N ILE A 174 0.36 -14.98 -4.85
CA ILE A 174 -0.17 -14.46 -3.58
C ILE A 174 -1.50 -15.14 -3.25
N ILE A 175 -2.37 -15.33 -4.25
CA ILE A 175 -3.66 -15.99 -4.05
C ILE A 175 -3.47 -17.46 -3.61
N GLU A 176 -2.55 -18.19 -4.23
CA GLU A 176 -2.15 -19.55 -3.81
C GLU A 176 -1.66 -19.58 -2.37
N LEU A 177 -0.80 -18.65 -1.99
CA LEU A 177 -0.30 -18.52 -0.63
C LEU A 177 -1.43 -18.28 0.38
N VAL A 178 -2.38 -17.38 0.06
CA VAL A 178 -3.54 -17.10 0.90
C VAL A 178 -4.44 -18.33 1.01
N LYS A 179 -4.78 -18.99 -0.11
CA LYS A 179 -5.59 -20.23 -0.11
C LYS A 179 -4.99 -21.30 0.81
N GLN A 180 -3.67 -21.45 0.77
CA GLN A 180 -2.98 -22.47 1.55
C GLN A 180 -2.89 -22.14 3.04
N TYR A 181 -2.59 -20.89 3.38
CA TYR A 181 -2.18 -20.53 4.75
C TYR A 181 -3.17 -19.65 5.50
N ALA A 182 -3.97 -18.82 4.83
CA ALA A 182 -4.92 -17.89 5.42
C ALA A 182 -6.29 -17.95 4.71
N PRO A 183 -6.98 -19.11 4.73
CA PRO A 183 -8.26 -19.28 4.01
C PRO A 183 -9.42 -18.44 4.56
N SER A 184 -9.28 -17.90 5.78
CA SER A 184 -10.25 -17.00 6.42
C SER A 184 -10.01 -15.52 6.09
N LEU A 185 -9.19 -15.19 5.08
CA LEU A 185 -8.91 -13.81 4.70
C LEU A 185 -10.20 -13.07 4.32
N GLU A 186 -10.37 -11.85 4.83
CA GLU A 186 -11.54 -10.99 4.63
C GLU A 186 -11.25 -9.83 3.66
N GLU A 187 -10.02 -9.30 3.67
CA GLU A 187 -9.56 -8.22 2.79
C GLU A 187 -8.23 -8.58 2.10
N LEU A 188 -8.21 -8.42 0.78
CA LEU A 188 -7.02 -8.60 -0.06
C LEU A 188 -6.78 -7.35 -0.92
N TRP A 189 -5.56 -6.82 -0.88
CA TRP A 189 -5.07 -5.89 -1.90
C TRP A 189 -3.90 -6.51 -2.66
N LEU A 190 -4.10 -6.64 -3.97
CA LEU A 190 -3.11 -7.04 -4.96
C LEU A 190 -2.56 -5.78 -5.65
N GLY A 191 -1.69 -5.06 -4.95
CA GLY A 191 -1.07 -3.82 -5.42
C GLY A 191 0.18 -4.08 -6.25
N ARG A 192 0.23 -3.47 -7.44
CA ARG A 192 1.34 -3.61 -8.39
C ARG A 192 2.33 -2.48 -8.27
N CYS A 193 3.59 -2.73 -8.62
CA CYS A 193 4.49 -1.63 -8.95
C CYS A 193 3.93 -0.97 -10.22
N THR A 194 3.98 0.35 -10.31
CA THR A 194 3.53 1.09 -11.48
C THR A 194 4.54 2.18 -11.82
N ALA A 195 4.32 2.88 -12.93
CA ALA A 195 5.11 4.05 -13.27
C ALA A 195 4.93 5.23 -12.30
N PHE A 196 3.90 5.20 -11.43
CA PHE A 196 3.46 6.35 -10.64
C PHE A 196 3.77 6.24 -9.14
N ASN A 197 3.91 5.02 -8.61
CA ASN A 197 4.01 4.78 -7.16
C ASN A 197 5.45 4.61 -6.62
N ARG A 198 6.46 5.04 -7.38
CA ARG A 198 7.88 4.94 -6.98
C ARG A 198 8.69 6.17 -7.34
N THR A 199 9.57 6.57 -6.43
CA THR A 199 10.57 7.61 -6.67
C THR A 199 11.89 7.21 -5.98
N PRO A 200 13.00 7.02 -6.74
CA PRO A 200 13.10 7.07 -8.20
C PRO A 200 12.25 5.97 -8.88
N ALA A 201 12.02 6.11 -10.19
CA ALA A 201 11.28 5.12 -10.98
C ALA A 201 11.95 3.74 -10.88
N CYS A 202 11.13 2.69 -10.81
CA CYS A 202 11.65 1.31 -10.71
C CYS A 202 12.38 0.91 -12.01
N GLU A 203 13.61 0.39 -11.85
CA GLU A 203 14.47 -0.02 -12.96
C GLU A 203 13.86 -1.17 -13.79
N PHE A 204 13.01 -2.00 -13.18
CA PHE A 204 12.28 -3.07 -13.87
C PHE A 204 11.62 -2.56 -15.16
N TRP A 205 11.00 -1.39 -15.11
CA TRP A 205 10.30 -0.82 -16.24
C TRP A 205 11.19 -0.42 -17.41
N SER A 206 12.47 -0.16 -17.15
CA SER A 206 13.43 0.13 -18.23
C SER A 206 13.70 -1.07 -19.14
N ALA A 207 13.47 -2.29 -18.65
CA ALA A 207 13.67 -3.52 -19.41
C ALA A 207 12.38 -4.06 -20.05
N PHE A 208 11.21 -3.56 -19.63
CA PHE A 208 9.90 -4.01 -20.09
C PHE A 208 8.98 -2.83 -20.50
N PRO A 209 9.37 -2.02 -21.49
CA PRO A 209 8.61 -0.85 -21.93
C PRO A 209 7.37 -1.18 -22.78
N PHE A 210 7.08 -2.46 -23.05
CA PHE A 210 5.97 -2.88 -23.92
C PHE A 210 5.08 -3.98 -23.32
N ASP A 211 5.47 -4.61 -22.20
CA ASP A 211 4.59 -5.56 -21.47
C ASP A 211 3.52 -4.83 -20.62
N HIS A 212 3.32 -3.52 -20.88
CA HIS A 212 2.48 -2.59 -20.14
C HIS A 212 0.97 -2.89 -20.18
N ASP A 213 0.53 -3.67 -21.17
CA ASP A 213 -0.86 -4.13 -21.26
C ASP A 213 -1.28 -4.94 -20.02
N SER A 214 -0.32 -5.50 -19.27
CA SER A 214 -0.62 -6.29 -18.07
C SER A 214 -1.23 -5.50 -16.91
N TYR A 215 -1.09 -4.16 -16.90
CA TYR A 215 -1.46 -3.33 -15.74
C TYR A 215 -2.26 -2.08 -16.09
N ILE A 216 -2.30 -1.71 -17.38
CA ILE A 216 -3.17 -0.69 -17.94
C ILE A 216 -3.80 -1.29 -19.21
N ALA A 217 -4.98 -1.88 -19.08
CA ALA A 217 -5.70 -2.39 -20.24
C ALA A 217 -7.22 -2.41 -20.02
N LEU A 218 -7.95 -2.06 -21.07
CA LEU A 218 -9.38 -2.36 -21.21
C LEU A 218 -9.59 -3.74 -21.83
N GLU A 219 -8.73 -4.12 -22.78
CA GLU A 219 -8.83 -5.39 -23.50
C GLU A 219 -8.50 -6.57 -22.58
N GLY A 220 -9.31 -7.63 -22.66
CA GLY A 220 -9.14 -8.82 -21.81
C GLY A 220 -9.56 -8.64 -20.35
N ALA A 221 -10.15 -7.50 -19.95
CA ALA A 221 -10.59 -7.27 -18.58
C ALA A 221 -11.63 -8.31 -18.10
N GLU A 222 -12.54 -8.74 -18.98
CA GLU A 222 -13.53 -9.79 -18.67
C GLU A 222 -12.86 -11.16 -18.46
N ASP A 223 -11.94 -11.56 -19.35
CA ASP A 223 -11.19 -12.82 -19.22
C ASP A 223 -10.30 -12.83 -17.97
N TYR A 224 -9.68 -11.69 -17.65
CA TYR A 224 -8.92 -11.49 -16.43
C TYR A 224 -9.83 -11.61 -15.20
N ALA A 225 -10.98 -10.93 -15.19
CA ALA A 225 -11.95 -11.01 -14.10
C ALA A 225 -12.46 -12.44 -13.89
N GLN A 226 -12.74 -13.17 -14.99
CA GLN A 226 -13.17 -14.57 -14.94
C GLN A 226 -12.10 -15.47 -14.33
N SER A 227 -10.85 -15.33 -14.77
CA SER A 227 -9.72 -16.10 -14.25
C SER A 227 -9.47 -15.79 -12.78
N LEU A 228 -9.49 -14.50 -12.41
CA LEU A 228 -9.32 -14.05 -11.03
C LEU A 228 -10.45 -14.56 -10.13
N ALA A 229 -11.71 -14.52 -10.61
CA ALA A 229 -12.86 -15.01 -9.86
C ALA A 229 -12.74 -16.50 -9.53
N GLN A 230 -12.28 -17.33 -10.48
CA GLN A 230 -12.05 -18.76 -10.27
C GLN A 230 -10.99 -19.00 -9.19
N GLU A 231 -9.93 -18.21 -9.23
CA GLU A 231 -8.82 -18.31 -8.26
C GLU A 231 -9.21 -17.85 -6.85
N LEU A 232 -10.10 -16.86 -6.75
CA LEU A 232 -10.59 -16.35 -5.47
C LEU A 232 -11.79 -17.15 -4.93
N ALA A 233 -12.51 -17.92 -5.75
CA ALA A 233 -13.70 -18.66 -5.35
C ALA A 233 -13.54 -19.56 -4.10
N PRO A 234 -12.37 -20.16 -3.81
CA PRO A 234 -12.16 -20.91 -2.57
C PRO A 234 -12.14 -20.04 -1.29
N LEU A 235 -11.84 -18.75 -1.39
CA LEU A 235 -11.72 -17.83 -0.26
C LEU A 235 -13.10 -17.31 0.19
N LYS A 236 -13.85 -18.17 0.89
CA LYS A 236 -15.27 -17.91 1.22
C LYS A 236 -15.52 -16.71 2.14
N GLN A 237 -14.51 -16.25 2.88
CA GLN A 237 -14.63 -15.10 3.76
C GLN A 237 -14.17 -13.79 3.12
N LEU A 238 -13.57 -13.86 1.92
CA LEU A 238 -13.06 -12.69 1.22
C LEU A 238 -14.22 -11.80 0.79
N ALA A 239 -14.28 -10.61 1.36
CA ALA A 239 -15.35 -9.65 1.14
C ALA A 239 -14.86 -8.34 0.49
N LEU A 240 -13.57 -8.01 0.64
CA LEU A 240 -12.98 -6.79 0.10
C LEU A 240 -11.79 -7.15 -0.81
N LEU A 241 -11.84 -6.68 -2.06
CA LEU A 241 -10.75 -6.82 -3.03
C LEU A 241 -10.33 -5.46 -3.55
N ARG A 242 -9.03 -5.18 -3.51
CA ARG A 242 -8.42 -4.00 -4.14
C ARG A 242 -7.41 -4.47 -5.18
N MET A 243 -7.49 -3.90 -6.37
CA MET A 243 -6.65 -4.28 -7.51
C MET A 243 -5.75 -3.13 -7.91
N GLY A 244 -4.45 -3.41 -8.03
CA GLY A 244 -3.40 -2.49 -8.48
C GLY A 244 -3.35 -2.32 -10.01
N ILE A 245 -4.49 -2.44 -10.69
CA ILE A 245 -4.60 -2.44 -12.16
C ILE A 245 -5.50 -1.28 -12.59
N TYR A 246 -5.12 -0.58 -13.65
CA TYR A 246 -5.92 0.46 -14.28
C TYR A 246 -6.72 -0.13 -15.42
N LEU A 247 -8.05 0.00 -15.38
CA LEU A 247 -8.90 -0.34 -16.53
C LEU A 247 -8.98 0.88 -17.46
N ALA A 248 -7.90 1.10 -18.21
CA ALA A 248 -7.76 2.17 -19.19
C ALA A 248 -6.97 1.65 -20.42
N PRO A 249 -7.06 2.31 -21.58
CA PRO A 249 -6.29 1.89 -22.75
C PRO A 249 -4.79 1.97 -22.47
N SER A 250 -4.01 1.03 -23.00
CA SER A 250 -2.57 0.95 -22.72
C SER A 250 -1.78 2.16 -23.22
N ASN A 251 -2.30 2.86 -24.23
CA ASN A 251 -1.69 4.09 -24.75
C ASN A 251 -2.11 5.37 -24.01
N ILE A 252 -2.95 5.29 -22.97
CA ILE A 252 -3.52 6.48 -22.29
C ILE A 252 -2.44 7.42 -21.74
N VAL A 253 -1.32 6.86 -21.25
CA VAL A 253 -0.21 7.64 -20.70
C VAL A 253 0.47 8.45 -21.80
N LEU A 254 0.75 7.82 -22.95
CA LEU A 254 1.35 8.50 -24.11
C LEU A 254 0.38 9.52 -24.70
N ALA A 255 -0.89 9.17 -24.87
CA ALA A 255 -1.93 10.08 -25.34
C ALA A 255 -1.98 11.34 -24.48
N HIS A 256 -2.02 11.16 -23.15
CA HIS A 256 -2.07 12.27 -22.21
C HIS A 256 -0.80 13.13 -22.25
N ARG A 257 0.37 12.51 -22.05
CA ARG A 257 1.63 13.24 -21.83
C ARG A 257 2.23 13.83 -23.10
N VAL A 258 1.97 13.23 -24.26
CA VAL A 258 2.54 13.71 -25.52
C VAL A 258 1.59 14.63 -26.26
N PHE A 259 0.29 14.29 -26.31
CA PHE A 259 -0.67 14.98 -27.16
C PHE A 259 -1.56 15.93 -26.36
N HIS A 260 -2.32 15.42 -25.39
CA HIS A 260 -3.31 16.24 -24.68
C HIS A 260 -2.66 17.36 -23.85
N SER A 261 -1.50 17.10 -23.23
CA SER A 261 -0.71 18.12 -22.51
C SER A 261 -0.30 19.31 -23.39
N ARG A 262 -0.32 19.13 -24.72
CA ARG A 262 0.01 20.13 -25.75
C ARG A 262 -1.21 20.58 -26.56
N ASN A 263 -2.43 20.23 -26.14
CA ASN A 263 -3.67 20.48 -26.87
C ASN A 263 -3.69 19.89 -28.29
N LEU A 264 -3.03 18.74 -28.49
CA LEU A 264 -3.06 17.98 -29.73
C LEU A 264 -4.04 16.80 -29.61
N VAL A 265 -4.69 16.44 -30.72
CA VAL A 265 -5.52 15.23 -30.82
C VAL A 265 -4.60 14.04 -31.12
N PRO A 266 -4.63 12.95 -30.33
CA PRO A 266 -3.84 11.77 -30.61
C PRO A 266 -4.36 11.05 -31.86
N PRO A 267 -3.48 10.39 -32.63
CA PRO A 267 -3.91 9.50 -33.71
C PRO A 267 -4.66 8.28 -33.14
N ASN A 268 -5.48 7.63 -33.98
CA ASN A 268 -6.22 6.41 -33.60
C ASN A 268 -5.29 5.30 -33.08
N GLU A 269 -4.13 5.14 -33.73
CA GLU A 269 -3.06 4.26 -33.29
C GLU A 269 -1.82 5.10 -32.96
N ILE A 270 -1.35 5.03 -31.72
CA ILE A 270 -0.17 5.77 -31.27
C ILE A 270 1.07 4.92 -31.52
N ASN A 271 1.84 5.26 -32.55
CA ASN A 271 3.21 4.79 -32.69
C ASN A 271 4.08 5.45 -31.61
N TRP A 272 4.62 4.65 -30.70
CA TRP A 272 5.38 5.19 -29.56
C TRP A 272 6.65 5.92 -29.98
N GLN A 273 7.36 5.46 -31.03
CA GLN A 273 8.56 6.16 -31.52
C GLN A 273 8.22 7.57 -32.01
N HIS A 274 7.12 7.69 -32.73
CA HIS A 274 6.61 8.98 -33.20
C HIS A 274 6.15 9.87 -32.04
N ALA A 275 5.43 9.31 -31.08
CA ALA A 275 5.00 10.04 -29.89
C ALA A 275 6.19 10.59 -29.08
N VAL A 276 7.23 9.77 -28.89
CA VAL A 276 8.47 10.21 -28.22
C VAL A 276 9.20 11.27 -29.06
N ALA A 277 9.27 11.13 -30.39
CA ALA A 277 9.88 12.15 -31.24
C ALA A 277 9.15 13.51 -31.16
N ILE A 278 7.81 13.51 -31.12
CA ILE A 278 7.02 14.72 -30.82
C ILE A 278 7.38 15.26 -29.45
N HIS A 279 7.52 14.39 -28.45
CA HIS A 279 7.86 14.81 -27.10
C HIS A 279 9.22 15.52 -27.02
N GLU A 280 10.20 15.03 -27.76
CA GLU A 280 11.55 15.59 -27.87
C GLU A 280 11.63 16.82 -28.81
N GLY A 281 10.51 17.23 -29.44
CA GLY A 281 10.47 18.38 -30.34
C GLY A 281 11.09 18.15 -31.72
N ILE A 282 11.22 16.89 -32.16
CA ILE A 282 11.79 16.54 -33.46
C ILE A 282 10.75 16.82 -34.55
N GLN A 283 10.97 17.86 -35.36
CA GLN A 283 10.06 18.25 -36.44
C GLN A 283 10.18 17.33 -37.66
N GLY A 284 9.05 17.07 -38.34
CA GLY A 284 9.02 16.36 -39.63
C GLY A 284 9.10 14.83 -39.55
N ALA A 285 8.83 14.25 -38.38
CA ALA A 285 8.78 12.80 -38.15
C ALA A 285 7.55 12.16 -38.84
N ILE A 286 7.49 12.23 -40.17
CA ILE A 286 6.51 11.49 -40.97
C ILE A 286 6.95 10.02 -40.97
N ASP A 287 5.98 9.11 -40.84
CA ASP A 287 6.15 7.66 -40.69
C ASP A 287 7.36 7.09 -41.43
N GLY A 288 8.27 6.45 -40.66
CA GLY A 288 9.29 5.54 -41.19
C GLY A 288 10.76 5.96 -41.08
N ALA A 289 11.09 7.20 -40.71
CA ALA A 289 12.49 7.69 -40.72
C ALA A 289 13.05 8.13 -39.36
N ILE A 290 12.43 7.76 -38.23
CA ILE A 290 12.93 8.11 -36.90
C ILE A 290 14.08 7.15 -36.52
N THR A 291 15.31 7.54 -36.87
CA THR A 291 16.51 6.83 -36.41
C THR A 291 17.00 7.48 -35.11
N GLY A 292 17.16 6.69 -34.05
CA GLY A 292 17.75 7.15 -32.78
C GLY A 292 16.81 7.33 -31.59
N ILE A 293 15.50 7.11 -31.74
CA ILE A 293 14.59 7.03 -30.59
C ILE A 293 14.72 5.66 -29.91
N GLY A 294 15.21 5.65 -28.68
CA GLY A 294 15.46 4.45 -27.89
C GLY A 294 14.41 4.21 -26.80
N ILE A 295 14.37 2.97 -26.30
CA ILE A 295 13.52 2.55 -25.17
C ILE A 295 13.72 3.45 -23.95
N SER A 296 14.94 3.91 -23.68
CA SER A 296 15.23 4.78 -22.54
C SER A 296 14.45 6.11 -22.59
N GLN A 297 14.21 6.66 -23.78
CA GLN A 297 13.43 7.89 -23.93
C GLN A 297 11.93 7.61 -23.72
N LEU A 298 11.42 6.49 -24.24
CA LEU A 298 10.05 6.06 -23.95
C LEU A 298 9.82 5.90 -22.44
N VAL A 299 10.72 5.21 -21.75
CA VAL A 299 10.68 5.02 -20.29
C VAL A 299 10.73 6.37 -19.58
N SER A 300 11.56 7.32 -20.04
CA SER A 300 11.59 8.67 -19.47
C SER A 300 10.23 9.39 -19.58
N VAL A 301 9.53 9.25 -20.70
CA VAL A 301 8.20 9.85 -20.89
C VAL A 301 7.13 9.16 -20.04
N LEU A 302 7.12 7.82 -20.00
CA LEU A 302 6.14 7.03 -19.25
C LEU A 302 6.33 7.14 -17.73
N HIS A 303 7.57 7.29 -17.26
CA HIS A 303 7.93 7.34 -15.84
C HIS A 303 8.28 8.74 -15.35
N ALA A 304 7.95 9.77 -16.11
CA ALA A 304 8.00 11.14 -15.62
C ALA A 304 7.12 11.30 -14.37
N SER A 305 7.52 12.21 -13.48
CA SER A 305 6.81 12.51 -12.24
C SER A 305 5.31 12.68 -12.49
N PRO A 306 4.43 12.02 -11.71
CA PRO A 306 3.01 12.12 -11.91
C PRO A 306 2.51 13.55 -11.67
N GLU A 307 1.46 13.88 -12.40
CA GLU A 307 0.77 15.14 -12.39
C GLU A 307 0.06 15.32 -11.02
N LYS A 308 0.68 16.07 -10.10
CA LYS A 308 0.23 16.22 -8.69
C LYS A 308 -1.18 16.75 -8.52
N SER A 309 -1.80 17.35 -9.53
CA SER A 309 -3.17 17.85 -9.47
C SER A 309 -4.07 17.19 -10.50
N PHE A 310 -3.73 15.98 -10.97
CA PHE A 310 -4.54 15.23 -11.92
C PHE A 310 -5.84 14.75 -11.27
N SER A 311 -6.95 14.97 -11.96
CA SER A 311 -8.31 14.58 -11.60
C SER A 311 -9.14 14.35 -12.87
N SER A 312 -10.41 13.94 -12.71
CA SER A 312 -11.35 13.82 -13.83
C SER A 312 -11.52 15.10 -14.64
N GLU A 313 -11.30 16.26 -14.03
CA GLU A 313 -11.44 17.57 -14.69
C GLU A 313 -10.11 18.09 -15.27
N SER A 314 -8.99 17.39 -15.05
CA SER A 314 -7.68 17.84 -15.52
C SER A 314 -7.46 17.69 -17.02
N CYS A 315 -8.21 16.80 -17.68
CA CYS A 315 -8.08 16.58 -19.11
C CYS A 315 -9.42 16.18 -19.74
N SER A 316 -10.07 17.13 -20.43
CA SER A 316 -11.34 16.88 -21.12
C SER A 316 -11.22 15.77 -22.16
N PHE A 317 -10.12 15.73 -22.92
CA PHE A 317 -9.88 14.68 -23.91
C PHE A 317 -9.84 13.28 -23.27
N CYS A 318 -9.04 13.07 -22.22
CA CYS A 318 -8.99 11.78 -21.53
C CYS A 318 -10.34 11.41 -20.91
N ARG A 319 -11.04 12.40 -20.35
CA ARG A 319 -12.35 12.18 -19.74
C ARG A 319 -13.38 11.75 -20.78
N GLU A 320 -13.54 12.52 -21.85
CA GLU A 320 -14.50 12.25 -22.92
C GLU A 320 -14.22 10.94 -23.62
N ALA A 321 -12.94 10.62 -23.87
CA ALA A 321 -12.55 9.41 -24.58
C ALA A 321 -12.68 8.13 -23.73
N PHE A 322 -12.39 8.18 -22.42
CA PHE A 322 -12.14 6.94 -21.65
C PHE A 322 -12.94 6.80 -20.36
N PHE A 323 -13.48 7.89 -19.81
CA PHE A 323 -14.10 7.83 -18.48
C PHE A 323 -15.31 6.87 -18.44
N GLN A 324 -16.17 6.93 -19.45
CA GLN A 324 -17.36 6.08 -19.54
C GLN A 324 -17.02 4.62 -19.82
N ASP A 325 -16.06 4.36 -20.72
CA ASP A 325 -15.62 3.00 -21.00
C ASP A 325 -15.00 2.33 -19.77
N ARG A 326 -14.20 3.08 -19.00
CA ARG A 326 -13.64 2.61 -17.74
C ARG A 326 -14.74 2.21 -16.75
N ILE A 327 -15.75 3.05 -16.52
CA ILE A 327 -16.89 2.72 -15.63
C ILE A 327 -17.62 1.46 -16.12
N ARG A 328 -17.88 1.37 -17.42
CA ARG A 328 -18.58 0.22 -18.03
C ARG A 328 -17.79 -1.07 -17.80
N ILE A 329 -16.49 -1.07 -18.10
CA ILE A 329 -15.62 -2.24 -17.97
C ILE A 329 -15.42 -2.62 -16.50
N GLU A 330 -15.22 -1.66 -15.58
CA GLU A 330 -15.16 -1.94 -14.14
C GLU A 330 -16.45 -2.61 -13.66
N LYS A 331 -17.62 -2.12 -14.09
CA LYS A 331 -18.91 -2.72 -13.75
C LYS A 331 -19.03 -4.15 -14.27
N GLN A 332 -18.62 -4.40 -15.51
CA GLN A 332 -18.62 -5.75 -16.10
C GLN A 332 -17.70 -6.71 -15.34
N ALA A 333 -16.45 -6.29 -15.07
CA ALA A 333 -15.50 -7.07 -14.30
C ALA A 333 -16.00 -7.36 -12.88
N ASN A 334 -16.60 -6.37 -12.21
CA ASN A 334 -17.17 -6.52 -10.86
C ASN A 334 -18.34 -7.51 -10.83
N MET A 335 -19.19 -7.52 -11.87
CA MET A 335 -20.27 -8.51 -11.96
C MET A 335 -19.71 -9.94 -12.09
N ILE A 336 -18.72 -10.15 -12.97
CA ILE A 336 -18.07 -11.45 -13.16
C ILE A 336 -17.42 -11.93 -11.85
N LEU A 337 -16.67 -11.05 -11.18
CA LEU A 337 -16.03 -11.36 -9.92
C LEU A 337 -17.03 -11.79 -8.85
N ARG A 338 -18.19 -11.14 -8.77
CA ARG A 338 -19.23 -11.44 -7.79
C ARG A 338 -20.02 -12.70 -8.09
N GLU A 339 -20.08 -13.15 -9.32
CA GLU A 339 -20.91 -14.30 -9.72
C GLU A 339 -20.50 -15.58 -8.97
N ILE A 340 -19.20 -15.75 -8.71
CA ILE A 340 -18.66 -16.98 -8.10
C ILE A 340 -17.82 -16.73 -6.82
N THR A 341 -17.79 -15.49 -6.32
CA THR A 341 -17.13 -15.12 -5.06
C THR A 341 -18.10 -14.46 -4.08
N ASN A 342 -17.65 -14.19 -2.85
CA ASN A 342 -18.45 -13.48 -1.83
C ASN A 342 -18.06 -12.00 -1.70
N LEU A 343 -17.43 -11.43 -2.73
CA LEU A 343 -16.94 -10.06 -2.72
C LEU A 343 -18.07 -9.05 -2.59
N LYS A 344 -18.00 -8.24 -1.53
CA LYS A 344 -18.94 -7.14 -1.26
C LYS A 344 -18.44 -5.84 -1.90
N SER A 345 -17.15 -5.58 -1.80
CA SER A 345 -16.51 -4.38 -2.34
C SER A 345 -15.32 -4.75 -3.22
N ILE A 346 -15.28 -4.14 -4.40
CA ILE A 346 -14.20 -4.30 -5.38
C ILE A 346 -13.75 -2.90 -5.79
N SER A 347 -12.44 -2.65 -5.74
CA SER A 347 -11.86 -1.37 -6.15
C SER A 347 -10.67 -1.58 -7.09
N TRP A 348 -10.57 -0.73 -8.11
CA TRP A 348 -9.50 -0.73 -9.11
C TRP A 348 -8.62 0.51 -8.95
N MET A 349 -7.42 0.52 -9.54
CA MET A 349 -6.64 1.76 -9.59
C MET A 349 -7.32 2.76 -10.52
N ASN A 350 -7.42 4.01 -10.07
CA ASN A 350 -8.13 5.04 -10.79
C ASN A 350 -7.14 5.98 -11.50
N TRP A 351 -7.12 5.93 -12.82
CA TRP A 351 -6.31 6.85 -13.64
C TRP A 351 -6.65 8.33 -13.36
N PHE A 352 -7.90 8.65 -13.07
CA PHE A 352 -8.38 10.02 -12.85
C PHE A 352 -8.28 10.47 -11.40
N SER A 353 -7.51 9.76 -10.57
CA SER A 353 -7.27 10.13 -9.18
C SER A 353 -6.00 10.96 -9.01
N HIS A 354 -5.82 11.54 -7.82
CA HIS A 354 -4.62 12.29 -7.47
C HIS A 354 -3.34 11.49 -7.72
N SER A 355 -2.46 12.05 -8.55
CA SER A 355 -1.21 11.39 -8.98
C SER A 355 -1.40 10.01 -9.64
N HIS A 356 -2.62 9.68 -10.08
CA HIS A 356 -3.04 8.37 -10.57
C HIS A 356 -2.96 7.24 -9.54
N LEU A 357 -2.96 7.54 -8.23
CA LEU A 357 -2.69 6.53 -7.19
C LEU A 357 -3.89 6.16 -6.31
N GLY A 358 -5.01 6.89 -6.43
CA GLY A 358 -6.25 6.54 -5.77
C GLY A 358 -6.95 5.33 -6.40
N LEU A 359 -8.00 4.89 -5.71
CA LEU A 359 -8.86 3.79 -6.13
C LEU A 359 -10.18 4.29 -6.69
N SER A 360 -10.80 3.51 -7.57
CA SER A 360 -12.18 3.75 -7.94
C SER A 360 -13.09 3.47 -6.75
N GLN A 361 -14.03 4.38 -6.52
CA GLN A 361 -15.17 4.10 -5.65
C GLN A 361 -16.24 3.46 -6.50
N GLU A 362 -16.81 2.38 -5.97
CA GLU A 362 -17.95 1.75 -6.60
C GLU A 362 -19.15 2.68 -6.44
N GLU A 363 -19.64 3.24 -7.56
CA GLU A 363 -20.82 4.12 -7.61
C GLU A 363 -22.14 3.35 -7.54
#